data_AF-A0A7C5F2T9-F1
#
_entry.id   AF-A0A7C5F2T9-F1
#
_cell.length_a   1.000
_cell.length_b   1.000
_cell.length_c   1.000
_cell.angle_alpha   90.00
_cell.angle_beta   90.00
_cell.angle_gamma   90.00
#
_symmetry.space_group_name_H-M   'P 1'
#
loop_
_entity.id
_entity.type
_entity.pdbx_description
1 polymer ?
#
loop_
_entity_poly.entity_id
_entity_poly.type
_entity_poly.pdbx_seq_one_letter_code
_entity_poly.pdbx_strand_id
1 'polypeptide(L)'
;MPAQSRSASPYVRSAMAVLATLEQAQVLPPEGSREADRVVQSVIQFQSAFAKGTDRSLQDFARRAVAAKQGEKAIPVLEQFHADGWTAEILEALSEADLRTPQEEWERLTAGFGQFNVSVDDFKRFMQLVREGRSALAARGHSFAEVYARHRNAMSGAAR
;
A
#
# COMPACT_ATOMS: atom_id res chain seq x y z
N MET A 1 35.55 3.37 14.64
CA MET A 1 34.66 3.86 13.56
C MET A 1 33.24 3.43 13.91
N PRO A 2 32.33 4.32 14.32
CA PRO A 2 30.97 3.91 14.61
C PRO A 2 30.26 3.58 13.29
N ALA A 3 29.61 2.41 13.25
CA ALA A 3 28.79 1.99 12.12
C ALA A 3 27.60 2.96 12.00
N GLN A 4 27.54 3.72 10.92
CA GLN A 4 26.33 4.44 10.56
C GLN A 4 25.23 3.40 10.34
N SER A 5 24.30 3.31 11.28
CA SER A 5 23.03 2.64 11.09
C SER A 5 22.31 3.33 9.92
N ARG A 6 22.48 2.79 8.70
CA ARG A 6 21.74 3.24 7.52
C ARG A 6 20.25 3.16 7.85
N SER A 7 19.60 4.30 8.00
CA SER A 7 18.14 4.31 8.12
C SER A 7 17.57 3.60 6.90
N ALA A 8 16.67 2.64 7.09
CA ALA A 8 15.98 2.00 5.97
C ALA A 8 15.33 3.09 5.09
N SER A 9 15.42 2.89 3.76
CA SER A 9 14.79 3.78 2.77
C SER A 9 13.32 4.01 3.13
N PRO A 10 12.77 5.23 2.94
CA PRO A 10 11.36 5.53 3.20
C PRO A 10 10.40 4.49 2.64
N TYR A 11 10.67 4.01 1.42
CA TYR A 11 9.92 2.96 0.73
C TYR A 11 9.93 1.59 1.44
N VAL A 12 11.07 1.20 2.01
CA VAL A 12 11.16 -0.06 2.76
C VAL A 12 10.36 0.07 4.06
N ARG A 13 10.49 1.22 4.73
CA ARG A 13 9.78 1.50 5.98
C ARG A 13 8.27 1.51 5.80
N SER A 14 7.77 2.17 4.76
CA SER A 14 6.34 2.20 4.46
C SER A 14 5.81 0.82 4.09
N ALA A 15 6.52 0.04 3.27
CA ALA A 15 6.17 -1.35 3.00
C ALA A 15 6.11 -2.22 4.26
N MET A 16 7.12 -2.13 5.15
CA MET A 16 7.11 -2.86 6.42
C MET A 16 5.96 -2.41 7.34
N ALA A 17 5.65 -1.11 7.38
CA ALA A 17 4.54 -0.60 8.16
C ALA A 17 3.19 -1.12 7.66
N VAL A 18 3.02 -1.31 6.35
CA VAL A 18 1.83 -1.99 5.78
C VAL A 18 1.73 -3.41 6.29
N LEU A 19 2.81 -4.19 6.17
CA LEU A 19 2.83 -5.59 6.61
C LEU A 19 2.52 -5.72 8.10
N ALA A 20 3.16 -4.92 8.96
CA ALA A 20 2.92 -4.92 10.40
C ALA A 20 1.49 -4.49 10.76
N THR A 21 0.87 -3.61 9.97
CA THR A 21 -0.53 -3.21 10.16
C THR A 21 -1.48 -4.37 9.85
N LEU A 22 -1.25 -5.07 8.73
CA LEU A 22 -2.04 -6.24 8.33
C LEU A 22 -1.84 -7.43 9.29
N GLU A 23 -0.63 -7.61 9.79
CA GLU A 23 -0.30 -8.62 10.81
C GLU A 23 -1.05 -8.33 12.11
N GLN A 24 -1.01 -7.08 12.59
CA GLN A 24 -1.76 -6.68 13.79
C GLN A 24 -3.28 -6.84 13.61
N ALA A 25 -3.78 -6.61 12.40
CA ALA A 25 -5.17 -6.86 12.06
C ALA A 25 -5.52 -8.35 11.98
N GLN A 26 -4.52 -9.24 11.97
CA GLN A 26 -4.64 -10.70 11.86
C GLN A 26 -5.32 -11.13 10.55
N VAL A 27 -5.00 -10.43 9.46
CA VAL A 27 -5.56 -10.72 8.12
C VAL A 27 -4.53 -11.30 7.16
N LEU A 28 -3.25 -11.34 7.55
CA LEU A 28 -2.22 -11.96 6.72
C LEU A 28 -2.42 -13.48 6.63
N PRO A 29 -2.09 -14.09 5.47
CA PRO A 29 -1.98 -15.54 5.36
C PRO A 29 -0.96 -16.11 6.36
N PRO A 30 -1.02 -17.43 6.67
CA PRO A 30 -0.06 -18.07 7.56
C PRO A 30 1.39 -17.81 7.15
N GLU A 31 2.24 -17.48 8.13
CA GLU A 31 3.67 -17.26 7.90
C GLU A 31 4.34 -18.50 7.28
N GLY A 32 5.27 -18.28 6.35
CA GLY A 32 5.95 -19.34 5.61
C GLY A 32 5.10 -20.00 4.52
N SER A 33 3.85 -19.57 4.33
CA SER A 33 3.07 -19.97 3.15
C SER A 33 3.50 -19.21 1.90
N ARG A 34 3.34 -19.83 0.73
CA ARG A 34 3.55 -19.16 -0.57
C ARG A 34 2.68 -17.91 -0.74
N GLU A 35 1.53 -17.88 -0.08
CA GLU A 35 0.63 -16.74 -0.12
C GLU A 35 1.19 -15.55 0.68
N ALA A 36 1.79 -15.80 1.86
CA ALA A 36 2.46 -14.77 2.63
C ALA A 36 3.63 -14.15 1.85
N ASP A 37 4.46 -14.97 1.20
CA ASP A 37 5.55 -14.49 0.32
C ASP A 37 5.03 -13.60 -0.81
N ARG A 38 3.90 -14.02 -1.42
CA ARG A 38 3.24 -13.27 -2.49
C ARG A 38 2.68 -11.94 -2.01
N VAL A 39 2.17 -11.85 -0.78
CA VAL A 39 1.74 -10.58 -0.17
C VAL A 39 2.92 -9.64 0.03
N VAL A 40 4.03 -10.13 0.60
CA VAL A 40 5.25 -9.32 0.78
C VAL A 40 5.75 -8.75 -0.55
N GLN A 41 5.82 -9.61 -1.58
CA GLN A 41 6.20 -9.17 -2.92
C GLN A 41 5.22 -8.13 -3.47
N SER A 42 3.91 -8.36 -3.33
CA SER A 42 2.87 -7.45 -3.81
C SER A 42 3.00 -6.05 -3.20
N VAL A 43 3.19 -5.95 -1.88
CA VAL A 43 3.37 -4.66 -1.19
C VAL A 43 4.53 -3.86 -1.78
N ILE A 44 5.66 -4.51 -2.05
CA ILE A 44 6.87 -3.85 -2.57
C ILE A 44 6.74 -3.50 -4.05
N GLN A 45 6.22 -4.43 -4.85
CA GLN A 45 6.11 -4.27 -6.31
C GLN A 45 5.03 -3.26 -6.68
N PHE A 46 3.86 -3.27 -6.02
CA PHE A 46 2.84 -2.25 -6.27
C PHE A 46 3.30 -0.86 -5.85
N GLN A 47 4.07 -0.75 -4.75
CA GLN A 47 4.67 0.53 -4.39
C GLN A 47 5.57 1.04 -5.51
N SER A 48 6.40 0.17 -6.07
CA SER A 48 7.26 0.52 -7.21
C SER A 48 6.45 0.86 -8.46
N ALA A 49 5.39 0.10 -8.75
CA ALA A 49 4.53 0.31 -9.91
C ALA A 49 3.86 1.67 -9.88
N PHE A 50 3.28 2.06 -8.73
CA PHE A 50 2.61 3.36 -8.61
C PHE A 50 3.59 4.52 -8.47
N ALA A 51 4.72 4.34 -7.78
CA ALA A 51 5.64 5.45 -7.50
C ALA A 51 6.65 5.72 -8.63
N LYS A 52 7.01 4.68 -9.41
CA LYS A 52 8.05 4.76 -10.45
C LYS A 52 7.54 4.40 -11.84
N GLY A 53 6.35 3.81 -11.94
CA GLY A 53 5.76 3.44 -13.23
C GLY A 53 5.46 4.67 -14.10
N THR A 54 5.68 4.51 -15.40
CA THR A 54 5.38 5.52 -16.42
C THR A 54 4.10 5.20 -17.21
N ASP A 55 3.44 4.09 -16.88
CA ASP A 55 2.17 3.70 -17.49
C ASP A 55 1.06 4.70 -17.11
N ARG A 56 0.49 5.36 -18.12
CA ARG A 56 -0.53 6.39 -17.89
C ARG A 56 -1.80 5.84 -17.26
N SER A 57 -2.18 4.60 -17.58
CA SER A 57 -3.39 3.99 -17.04
C SER A 57 -3.26 3.78 -15.53
N LEU A 58 -2.09 3.31 -15.07
CA LEU A 58 -1.80 3.18 -13.63
C LEU A 58 -1.77 4.55 -12.93
N GLN A 59 -1.14 5.56 -13.53
CA GLN A 59 -1.09 6.90 -12.95
C GLN A 59 -2.48 7.54 -12.88
N ASP A 60 -3.28 7.43 -13.95
CA ASP A 60 -4.66 7.93 -13.99
C ASP A 60 -5.58 7.18 -13.04
N PHE A 61 -5.39 5.88 -12.86
CA PHE A 61 -6.11 5.08 -11.88
C PHE A 61 -5.80 5.56 -10.45
N ALA A 62 -4.53 5.66 -10.06
CA ALA A 62 -4.15 6.14 -8.73
C ALA A 62 -4.63 7.58 -8.48
N ARG A 63 -4.49 8.47 -9.48
CA ARG A 63 -4.98 9.85 -9.38
C ARG A 63 -6.49 9.90 -9.15
N ARG A 64 -7.28 9.14 -9.91
CA ARG A 64 -8.74 9.09 -9.75
C ARG A 64 -9.15 8.47 -8.42
N ALA A 65 -8.49 7.39 -8.00
CA ALA A 65 -8.75 6.74 -6.72
C ALA A 65 -8.57 7.72 -5.56
N VAL A 66 -7.42 8.42 -5.52
CA VAL A 66 -7.11 9.39 -4.47
C VAL A 66 -8.03 10.61 -4.57
N ALA A 67 -8.29 11.16 -5.76
CA ALA A 67 -9.21 12.28 -5.95
C ALA A 67 -10.62 11.97 -5.45
N ALA A 68 -11.13 10.77 -5.73
CA ALA A 68 -12.47 10.35 -5.30
C ALA A 68 -12.61 10.24 -3.77
N LYS A 69 -11.52 9.97 -3.05
CA LYS A 69 -11.56 9.80 -1.59
C LYS A 69 -11.11 11.04 -0.82
N GLN A 70 -10.09 11.74 -1.31
CA GLN A 70 -9.39 12.81 -0.59
C GLN A 70 -9.75 14.22 -1.10
N GLY A 71 -10.46 14.33 -2.22
CA GLY A 71 -10.88 15.61 -2.80
C GLY A 71 -9.70 16.56 -3.01
N GLU A 72 -9.76 17.73 -2.38
CA GLU A 72 -8.70 18.76 -2.46
C GLU A 72 -7.33 18.29 -1.95
N LYS A 73 -7.29 17.29 -1.06
CA LYS A 73 -6.03 16.74 -0.53
C LYS A 73 -5.36 15.73 -1.46
N ALA A 74 -5.92 15.47 -2.65
CA ALA A 74 -5.43 14.41 -3.51
C ALA A 74 -4.00 14.61 -4.01
N ILE A 75 -3.64 15.84 -4.40
CA ILE A 75 -2.29 16.17 -4.85
C ILE A 75 -1.27 15.97 -3.71
N PRO A 76 -1.46 16.57 -2.51
CA PRO A 76 -0.57 16.31 -1.38
C PRO A 76 -0.39 14.83 -1.01
N VAL A 77 -1.47 14.04 -1.08
CA VAL A 77 -1.41 12.59 -0.78
C VAL A 77 -0.56 11.85 -1.80
N LEU A 78 -0.70 12.17 -3.09
CA LEU A 78 0.12 11.57 -4.14
C LEU A 78 1.59 12.01 -4.00
N GLU A 79 1.86 13.29 -3.75
CA GLU A 79 3.24 13.79 -3.53
C GLU A 79 3.91 13.10 -2.35
N GLN A 80 3.19 12.95 -1.24
CA GLN A 80 3.69 12.22 -0.06
C GLN A 80 3.96 10.75 -0.39
N PHE A 81 3.09 10.12 -1.18
CA PHE A 81 3.32 8.74 -1.63
C PHE A 81 4.59 8.61 -2.48
N HIS A 82 4.85 9.54 -3.39
CA HIS A 82 6.07 9.51 -4.21
C HIS A 82 7.33 9.79 -3.37
N ALA A 83 7.24 10.61 -2.32
CA ALA A 83 8.37 10.89 -1.43
C ALA A 83 8.68 9.71 -0.51
N ASP A 84 7.64 9.10 0.09
CA ASP A 84 7.82 8.20 1.22
C ASP A 84 7.34 6.76 1.01
N GLY A 85 6.74 6.45 -0.13
CA GLY A 85 6.03 5.19 -0.38
C GLY A 85 4.65 5.17 0.27
N TRP A 86 4.16 4.00 0.67
CA TRP A 86 2.77 3.84 1.13
C TRP A 86 2.33 4.84 2.20
N THR A 87 1.08 5.27 2.11
CA THR A 87 0.36 6.03 3.14
C THR A 87 -0.98 5.34 3.42
N ALA A 88 -1.58 5.59 4.58
CA ALA A 88 -2.90 5.04 4.85
C ALA A 88 -3.93 5.58 3.85
N GLU A 89 -3.84 6.86 3.53
CA GLU A 89 -4.73 7.58 2.62
C GLU A 89 -4.75 6.97 1.22
N ILE A 90 -3.58 6.63 0.65
CA ILE A 90 -3.51 6.01 -0.68
C ILE A 90 -3.96 4.55 -0.64
N LEU A 91 -3.61 3.79 0.40
CA LEU A 91 -4.05 2.39 0.55
C LEU A 91 -5.56 2.30 0.65
N GLU A 92 -6.17 3.17 1.45
CA GLU A 92 -7.62 3.22 1.57
C GLU A 92 -8.29 3.65 0.26
N ALA A 93 -7.75 4.68 -0.41
CA ALA A 93 -8.27 5.17 -1.69
C ALA A 93 -8.24 4.08 -2.78
N LEU A 94 -7.11 3.39 -2.92
CA LEU A 94 -6.95 2.29 -3.86
C LEU A 94 -7.86 1.12 -3.51
N SER A 95 -8.01 0.80 -2.21
CA SER A 95 -8.89 -0.30 -1.76
C SER A 95 -10.38 -0.04 -2.04
N GLU A 96 -10.80 1.22 -2.08
CA GLU A 96 -12.17 1.62 -2.43
C GLU A 96 -12.38 1.82 -3.93
N ALA A 97 -11.32 2.20 -4.66
CA ALA A 97 -11.34 2.23 -6.11
C ALA A 97 -11.48 0.81 -6.68
N ASP A 98 -10.76 -0.15 -6.13
CA ASP A 98 -10.82 -1.57 -6.52
C ASP A 98 -12.26 -2.11 -6.63
N LEU A 99 -13.12 -1.78 -5.67
CA LEU A 99 -14.52 -2.24 -5.65
C LEU A 99 -15.41 -1.59 -6.73
N ARG A 100 -14.99 -0.46 -7.29
CA ARG A 100 -15.77 0.36 -8.23
C ARG A 100 -15.23 0.32 -9.65
N THR A 101 -14.04 -0.26 -9.84
CA THR A 101 -13.37 -0.31 -11.14
C THR A 101 -14.02 -1.36 -12.03
N PRO A 102 -14.52 -0.96 -13.22
CA PRO A 102 -15.12 -1.88 -14.16
C PRO A 102 -14.08 -2.79 -14.83
N GLN A 103 -14.52 -3.92 -15.40
CA GLN A 103 -13.64 -4.94 -15.97
C GLN A 103 -12.74 -4.38 -17.09
N GLU A 104 -13.26 -3.51 -17.96
CA GLU A 104 -12.49 -2.95 -19.07
C GLU A 104 -11.33 -2.08 -18.58
N GLU A 105 -11.47 -1.48 -17.40
CA GLU A 105 -10.41 -0.71 -16.78
C GLU A 105 -9.31 -1.63 -16.21
N TRP A 106 -9.67 -2.78 -15.62
CA TRP A 106 -8.70 -3.78 -15.18
C TRP A 106 -7.86 -4.33 -16.33
N GLU A 107 -8.46 -4.56 -17.49
CA GLU A 107 -7.75 -5.00 -18.69
C GLU A 107 -6.67 -3.98 -19.09
N ARG A 108 -6.95 -2.68 -18.99
CA ARG A 108 -5.97 -1.61 -19.28
C ARG A 108 -4.82 -1.57 -18.28
N LEU A 109 -5.06 -1.89 -17.01
CA LEU A 109 -4.01 -1.89 -15.97
C LEU A 109 -3.07 -3.09 -16.07
N THR A 110 -3.47 -4.16 -16.78
CA THR A 110 -2.69 -5.40 -16.88
C THR A 110 -1.28 -5.15 -17.43
N ALA A 111 -1.15 -4.34 -18.49
CA ALA A 111 0.14 -4.04 -19.10
C ALA A 111 1.07 -3.23 -18.15
N GLY A 112 0.50 -2.29 -17.39
CA GLY A 112 1.25 -1.50 -16.42
C GLY A 112 1.76 -2.36 -15.26
N PHE A 113 0.91 -3.22 -14.69
CA PHE A 113 1.29 -4.13 -13.62
C PHE A 113 2.33 -5.17 -14.06
N GLY A 114 2.20 -5.69 -15.30
CA GLY A 114 3.13 -6.67 -15.86
C GLY A 114 4.58 -6.18 -15.91
N GLN A 115 4.82 -4.88 -16.06
CA GLN A 115 6.18 -4.29 -16.04
C GLN A 115 6.89 -4.45 -14.68
N PHE A 116 6.13 -4.71 -13.61
CA PHE A 116 6.63 -4.86 -12.24
C PHE A 116 6.47 -6.29 -11.70
N ASN A 117 6.24 -7.27 -12.59
CA ASN A 117 6.03 -8.68 -12.24
C ASN A 117 4.89 -8.91 -11.23
N VAL A 118 3.81 -8.15 -11.36
CA VAL A 118 2.57 -8.31 -10.59
C VAL A 118 1.36 -8.32 -11.53
N SER A 119 0.27 -8.94 -11.09
CA SER A 119 -0.97 -9.06 -11.84
C SER A 119 -2.11 -8.23 -11.24
N VAL A 120 -3.22 -8.11 -11.99
CA VAL A 120 -4.46 -7.53 -11.44
C VAL A 120 -4.98 -8.34 -10.25
N ASP A 121 -4.86 -9.67 -10.28
CA ASP A 121 -5.32 -10.53 -9.18
C ASP A 121 -4.49 -10.32 -7.91
N ASP A 122 -3.17 -10.10 -8.05
CA ASP A 122 -2.31 -9.70 -6.94
C ASP A 122 -2.77 -8.39 -6.32
N PHE A 123 -3.14 -7.42 -7.18
CA PHE A 123 -3.61 -6.11 -6.73
C PHE A 123 -4.93 -6.25 -5.96
N LYS A 124 -5.90 -6.97 -6.53
CA LYS A 124 -7.20 -7.25 -5.92
C LYS A 124 -7.05 -7.95 -4.57
N ARG A 125 -6.18 -8.97 -4.50
CA ARG A 125 -5.89 -9.69 -3.25
C ARG A 125 -5.28 -8.77 -2.21
N PHE A 126 -4.32 -7.94 -2.60
CA PHE A 126 -3.70 -6.98 -1.69
C PHE A 126 -4.72 -5.93 -1.19
N MET A 127 -5.55 -5.37 -2.08
CA MET A 127 -6.60 -4.42 -1.70
C MET A 127 -7.68 -5.05 -0.81
N GLN A 128 -8.01 -6.33 -1.04
CA GLN A 128 -8.87 -7.10 -0.14
C GLN A 128 -8.28 -7.16 1.28
N LEU A 129 -6.99 -7.50 1.43
CA LEU A 129 -6.32 -7.53 2.74
C LEU A 129 -6.36 -6.17 3.43
N VAL A 130 -6.19 -5.06 2.69
CA VAL A 130 -6.33 -3.71 3.25
C VAL A 130 -7.75 -3.48 3.79
N ARG A 131 -8.80 -3.87 3.06
CA ARG A 131 -10.19 -3.73 3.51
C ARG A 131 -10.52 -4.62 4.73
N GLU A 132 -10.07 -5.86 4.71
CA GLU A 132 -10.21 -6.79 5.83
C GLU A 132 -9.48 -6.24 7.06
N GLY A 133 -8.26 -5.73 6.87
CA GLY A 133 -7.46 -5.12 7.92
C GLY A 133 -8.15 -3.90 8.54
N ARG A 134 -8.69 -3.00 7.71
CA ARG A 134 -9.50 -1.86 8.16
C ARG A 134 -10.70 -2.32 9.00
N SER A 135 -11.43 -3.31 8.52
CA SER A 135 -12.64 -3.83 9.19
C SER A 135 -12.30 -4.49 10.53
N ALA A 136 -11.25 -5.32 10.57
CA ALA A 136 -10.81 -6.01 11.77
C ALA A 136 -10.27 -5.05 12.85
N LEU A 137 -9.53 -4.01 12.46
CA LEU A 137 -9.06 -2.98 13.38
C LEU A 137 -10.21 -2.12 13.90
N ALA A 138 -11.15 -1.73 13.02
CA ALA A 138 -12.32 -0.96 13.43
C ALA A 138 -13.19 -1.71 14.46
N ALA A 139 -13.37 -3.02 14.29
CA ALA A 139 -14.06 -3.87 15.27
C ALA A 139 -13.38 -3.90 16.65
N ARG A 140 -12.10 -3.53 16.72
CA ARG A 140 -11.30 -3.43 17.96
C ARG A 140 -11.12 -1.99 18.43
N GLY A 141 -11.82 -1.03 17.82
CA GLY A 141 -11.77 0.39 18.19
C GLY A 141 -10.51 1.13 17.70
N HIS A 142 -9.85 0.64 16.66
CA HIS A 142 -8.67 1.28 16.06
C HIS A 142 -8.94 1.65 14.61
N SER A 143 -8.44 2.81 14.16
CA SER A 143 -8.39 3.10 12.72
C SER A 143 -7.14 2.48 12.07
N PHE A 144 -7.24 2.16 10.78
CA PHE A 144 -6.10 1.67 10.01
C PHE A 144 -4.96 2.70 9.95
N ALA A 145 -5.31 3.98 9.75
CA ALA A 145 -4.35 5.08 9.70
C ALA A 145 -3.55 5.23 11.00
N GLU A 146 -4.19 5.14 12.18
CA GLU A 146 -3.50 5.23 13.48
C GLU A 146 -2.52 4.07 13.68
N VAL A 147 -2.93 2.84 13.36
CA VAL A 147 -2.08 1.65 13.50
C VAL A 147 -0.91 1.70 12.53
N TYR A 148 -1.17 2.08 11.27
CA TYR A 148 -0.14 2.28 10.26
C TYR A 148 0.89 3.33 10.67
N ALA A 149 0.43 4.51 11.11
CA ALA A 149 1.32 5.58 11.56
C ALA A 149 2.17 5.16 12.75
N ARG A 150 1.61 4.40 13.71
CA ARG A 150 2.37 3.86 14.84
C ARG A 150 3.51 2.95 14.39
N HIS A 151 3.24 2.00 13.49
CA HIS A 151 4.27 1.09 12.97
C HIS A 151 5.33 1.84 12.16
N ARG A 152 4.90 2.75 11.29
CA ARG A 152 5.80 3.58 10.48
C ARG A 152 6.73 4.43 11.35
N ASN A 153 6.23 5.01 12.44
CA ASN A 153 7.01 5.81 13.37
C ASN A 153 7.97 4.94 14.20
N ALA A 154 7.53 3.78 14.69
CA ALA A 154 8.40 2.86 15.43
C ALA A 154 9.62 2.42 14.59
N MET A 155 9.42 2.21 13.29
CA MET A 155 10.49 1.80 12.36
C MET A 155 11.41 2.95 11.92
N SER A 156 11.07 4.21 12.24
CA SER A 156 11.93 5.36 11.95
C SER A 156 13.08 5.54 12.95
N GLY A 157 13.11 4.74 14.01
CA GLY A 157 14.17 4.83 15.03
C GLY A 157 14.14 6.18 15.76
N ALA A 158 12.96 6.76 15.97
CA ALA A 158 12.78 7.82 16.94
C ALA A 158 13.03 7.22 18.34
N ALA A 159 14.30 7.08 18.67
CA ALA A 159 14.77 7.10 20.04
C ALA A 159 14.09 8.29 20.72
N ARG A 160 13.34 8.00 21.78
CA ARG A 160 13.16 8.98 22.84
C ARG A 160 14.50 9.25 23.49
#